data_AF-A0A2M8N736-F1
#
_entry.id   AF-A0A2M8N736-F1
#
_cell.length_a   1.000
_cell.length_b   1.000
_cell.length_c   1.000
_cell.angle_alpha   90.00
_cell.angle_beta   90.00
_cell.angle_gamma   90.00
#
_symmetry.space_group_name_H-M   'P 1'
#
loop_
_entity.id
_entity.type
_entity.pdbx_description
1 polymer ?
#
loop_
_entity_poly.entity_id
_entity_poly.type
_entity_poly.pdbx_seq_one_letter_code
_entity_poly.pdbx_strand_id
1 'polypeptide(L)'
;MLDDLPVFYASDFELHPIQSHHAIALFEIVERDRAYLRRYQNWPDTICSLNDMQNLIEASQDKQFRRRGFDMIIYYHEQIVGKIGLVYLDWRYRHAEIGYWLAESAQGHGLMTRATRMLTHYSLHVLGLSRVFIRCAADNRRSRAIPKRLGFHFEGVMKDKIWIHGQLHEDTLYSMSARRWYRKMIYHITTKQAWQHAQQQGSYTTPSLTTQGFIHFSYLNQIVRVANAIYTGQDDLIILCVEPSRLDIRKEPADPTIPADHDDGELFPHLYSALPVESVMAVVELHPQADGTFTLPETLRR
;
A
#
# COMPACT_ATOMS: atom_id res chain seq x y z
N MET A 1 3.05 17.56 -5.34
CA MET A 1 2.75 16.13 -5.02
C MET A 1 2.31 15.92 -3.57
N LEU A 2 2.85 16.67 -2.59
CA LEU A 2 2.33 16.63 -1.21
C LEU A 2 1.42 17.83 -0.87
N ASP A 3 1.25 18.74 -1.82
CA ASP A 3 0.44 19.94 -1.70
C ASP A 3 -1.06 19.60 -1.71
N ASP A 4 -1.42 18.52 -2.39
CA ASP A 4 -2.77 17.94 -2.41
C ASP A 4 -2.64 16.42 -2.23
N LEU A 5 -2.88 15.95 -1.00
CA LEU A 5 -2.78 14.53 -0.66
C LEU A 5 -4.09 13.82 -1.03
N PRO A 6 -4.04 12.67 -1.72
CA PRO A 6 -5.24 11.95 -2.06
C PRO A 6 -5.90 11.36 -0.81
N VAL A 7 -7.22 11.22 -0.86
CA VAL A 7 -7.93 10.29 0.03
C VAL A 7 -7.76 8.88 -0.53
N PHE A 8 -7.37 7.95 0.34
CA PHE A 8 -7.27 6.54 -0.05
C PHE A 8 -8.50 5.78 0.43
N TYR A 9 -9.17 5.09 -0.49
CA TYR A 9 -10.38 4.32 -0.19
C TYR A 9 -10.10 2.82 -0.17
N ALA A 10 -10.71 2.14 0.78
CA ALA A 10 -10.87 0.69 0.79
C ALA A 10 -12.33 0.35 1.12
N SER A 11 -12.70 -0.93 1.08
CA SER A 11 -14.12 -1.34 1.18
C SER A 11 -14.83 -0.95 2.47
N ASP A 12 -14.09 -0.79 3.56
CA ASP A 12 -14.59 -0.61 4.94
C ASP A 12 -13.82 0.48 5.71
N PHE A 13 -12.77 1.07 5.12
CA PHE A 13 -11.99 2.11 5.76
C PHE A 13 -11.41 3.10 4.73
N GLU A 14 -11.11 4.31 5.20
CA GLU A 14 -10.59 5.39 4.39
C GLU A 14 -9.39 6.05 5.08
N LEU A 15 -8.48 6.60 4.29
CA LEU A 15 -7.34 7.40 4.78
C LEU A 15 -7.48 8.83 4.28
N HIS A 16 -7.67 9.77 5.21
CA HIS A 16 -7.86 11.19 4.90
C HIS A 16 -6.66 12.03 5.36
N PRO A 17 -6.23 13.06 4.63
CA PRO A 17 -5.19 13.96 5.11
C PRO A 17 -5.55 14.56 6.47
N ILE A 18 -4.59 14.67 7.39
CA ILE A 18 -4.85 15.24 8.72
C ILE A 18 -5.23 16.73 8.64
N GLN A 19 -6.32 17.11 9.32
CA GLN A 19 -6.86 18.46 9.39
C GLN A 19 -7.15 18.82 10.85
N SER A 20 -7.23 20.12 11.14
CA SER A 20 -7.42 20.66 12.50
C SER A 20 -8.70 20.18 13.17
N HIS A 21 -9.76 19.89 12.40
CA HIS A 21 -11.03 19.38 12.95
C HIS A 21 -10.92 17.95 13.50
N HIS A 22 -9.88 17.19 13.17
CA HIS A 22 -9.64 15.86 13.74
C HIS A 22 -9.13 15.90 15.19
N ALA A 23 -8.74 17.07 15.71
CA ALA A 23 -8.09 17.20 17.02
C ALA A 23 -8.89 16.58 18.16
N ILE A 24 -10.20 16.86 18.20
CA ILE A 24 -11.09 16.40 19.28
C ILE A 24 -11.12 14.86 19.31
N ALA A 25 -11.48 14.23 18.20
CA ALA A 25 -11.60 12.78 18.13
C ALA A 25 -10.26 12.06 18.40
N LEU A 26 -9.14 12.56 17.88
CA LEU A 26 -7.83 11.98 18.16
C LEU A 26 -7.44 12.13 19.62
N PHE A 27 -7.73 13.28 20.24
CA PHE A 27 -7.44 13.51 21.65
C PHE A 27 -8.27 12.59 22.54
N GLU A 28 -9.57 12.41 22.25
CA GLU A 28 -10.45 11.47 22.96
C GLU A 28 -9.94 10.03 22.91
N ILE A 29 -9.41 9.59 21.76
CA ILE A 29 -8.78 8.27 21.66
C ILE A 29 -7.53 8.18 22.53
N VAL A 30 -6.67 9.21 22.51
CA VAL A 30 -5.45 9.23 23.32
C VAL A 30 -5.77 9.21 24.80
N GLU A 31 -6.75 9.99 25.25
CA GLU A 31 -7.24 10.00 26.63
C GLU A 31 -7.71 8.61 27.07
N ARG A 32 -8.62 8.01 26.29
CA ARG A 32 -9.22 6.71 26.58
C ARG A 32 -8.20 5.58 26.55
N ASP A 33 -7.33 5.56 25.53
CA ASP A 33 -6.44 4.44 25.24
C ASP A 33 -4.99 4.71 25.71
N ARG A 34 -4.74 5.75 26.52
CA ARG A 34 -3.40 6.19 26.94
C ARG A 34 -2.54 5.07 27.47
N ALA A 35 -3.09 4.27 28.39
CA ALA A 35 -2.42 3.14 29.03
C ALA A 35 -2.03 2.03 28.02
N TYR A 36 -2.81 1.87 26.96
CA TYR A 36 -2.52 0.94 25.87
C TYR A 36 -1.46 1.52 24.91
N LEU A 37 -1.62 2.77 24.47
CA LEU A 37 -0.72 3.43 23.50
C LEU A 37 0.70 3.62 24.06
N ARG A 38 0.82 3.95 25.35
CA ARG A 38 2.11 4.22 26.00
C ARG A 38 2.98 2.98 26.26
N ARG A 39 2.49 1.77 25.96
CA ARG A 39 3.26 0.52 26.17
C ARG A 39 4.54 0.46 25.33
N TYR A 40 4.52 1.06 24.14
CA TYR A 40 5.62 0.97 23.17
C TYR A 40 6.09 2.33 22.64
N GLN A 41 5.58 3.44 23.17
CA GLN A 41 5.85 4.81 22.69
C GLN A 41 5.71 5.83 23.83
N ASN A 42 6.48 6.93 23.76
CA ASN A 42 6.42 8.02 24.76
C ASN A 42 5.50 9.18 24.35
N TRP A 43 5.20 9.34 23.06
CA TRP A 43 4.38 10.45 22.58
C TRP A 43 2.99 10.54 23.23
N PRO A 44 2.30 9.46 23.67
CA PRO A 44 1.01 9.62 24.32
C PRO A 44 1.12 10.46 25.59
N ASP A 45 2.21 10.35 26.35
CA ASP A 45 2.40 11.11 27.59
C ASP A 45 2.75 12.59 27.35
N THR A 46 3.02 12.99 26.10
CA THR A 46 3.23 14.41 25.74
C THR A 46 1.94 15.10 25.30
N ILE A 47 0.82 14.37 25.19
CA ILE A 47 -0.49 14.90 24.77
C ILE A 47 -1.42 14.88 25.97
N CYS A 48 -1.45 15.97 26.73
CA CYS A 48 -2.21 16.08 27.99
C CYS A 48 -3.43 17.00 27.87
N SER A 49 -3.60 17.67 26.73
CA SER A 49 -4.71 18.57 26.45
C SER A 49 -5.09 18.55 24.98
N LEU A 50 -6.28 19.06 24.67
CA LEU A 50 -6.71 19.30 23.28
C LEU A 50 -5.74 20.24 22.56
N ASN A 51 -5.18 21.22 23.26
CA ASN A 51 -4.18 22.15 22.72
C ASN A 51 -2.89 21.42 22.29
N ASP A 52 -2.43 20.43 23.06
CA ASP A 52 -1.27 19.61 22.68
C ASP A 52 -1.54 18.81 21.40
N MET A 53 -2.76 18.28 21.24
CA MET A 53 -3.17 17.60 20.02
C MET A 53 -3.26 18.57 18.82
N GLN A 54 -3.81 19.77 19.02
CA GLN A 54 -3.84 20.81 17.99
C GLN A 54 -2.42 21.19 17.53
N ASN A 55 -1.51 21.42 18.47
CA ASN A 55 -0.10 21.69 18.18
C ASN A 55 0.57 20.55 17.39
N LEU A 56 0.25 19.29 17.73
CA LEU A 56 0.75 18.13 16.98
C LEU A 56 0.21 18.10 15.54
N ILE A 57 -1.06 18.44 15.34
CA ILE A 57 -1.66 18.52 14.00
C ILE A 57 -1.02 19.63 13.18
N GLU A 58 -0.83 20.82 13.77
CA GLU A 58 -0.15 21.94 13.13
C GLU A 58 1.28 21.57 12.72
N ALA A 59 2.03 20.90 13.62
CA ALA A 59 3.36 20.40 13.30
C ALA A 59 3.35 19.36 12.16
N SER A 60 2.31 18.53 12.07
CA SER A 60 2.12 17.61 10.94
C SER A 60 1.82 18.36 9.62
N GLN A 61 0.99 19.40 9.67
CA GLN A 61 0.67 20.22 8.50
C GLN A 61 1.90 21.00 8.01
N ASP A 62 2.70 21.57 8.92
CA ASP A 62 4.00 22.19 8.57
C ASP A 62 4.98 21.15 7.99
N LYS A 63 5.05 19.94 8.56
CA LYS A 63 5.85 18.83 8.00
C LYS A 63 5.45 18.49 6.57
N GLN A 64 4.15 18.48 6.25
CA GLN A 64 3.63 18.28 4.90
C GLN A 64 3.99 19.45 3.98
N PHE A 65 3.75 20.68 4.41
CA PHE A 65 4.08 21.89 3.66
C PHE A 65 5.57 21.95 3.31
N ARG A 66 6.44 21.58 4.26
CA ARG A 66 7.90 21.48 4.06
C ARG A 66 8.34 20.22 3.31
N ARG A 67 7.39 19.37 2.90
CA ARG A 67 7.63 18.11 2.17
C ARG A 67 8.56 17.15 2.90
N ARG A 68 8.49 17.10 4.24
CA ARG A 68 9.30 16.24 5.12
C ARG A 68 8.54 15.02 5.67
N GLY A 69 7.30 14.84 5.24
CA GLY A 69 6.43 13.76 5.65
C GLY A 69 4.98 14.23 5.63
N PHE A 70 4.04 13.38 5.98
CA PHE A 70 2.63 13.75 6.11
C PHE A 70 1.93 12.71 6.97
N ASP A 71 0.74 13.05 7.47
CA ASP A 71 -0.06 12.14 8.27
C ASP A 71 -1.49 12.04 7.74
N MET A 72 -2.03 10.83 7.77
CA MET A 72 -3.37 10.47 7.35
C MET A 72 -4.14 9.91 8.54
N ILE A 73 -5.43 10.23 8.60
CA ILE A 73 -6.39 9.74 9.58
C ILE A 73 -7.11 8.53 9.02
N ILE A 74 -7.22 7.51 9.87
CA ILE A 74 -7.89 6.25 9.53
C ILE A 74 -9.34 6.36 9.98
N TYR A 75 -10.24 6.37 9.01
CA TYR A 75 -11.68 6.25 9.23
C TYR A 75 -12.09 4.79 9.05
N TYR A 76 -12.77 4.19 10.02
CA TYR A 76 -13.33 2.84 9.95
C TYR A 76 -14.79 2.89 10.38
N HIS A 77 -15.72 2.50 9.49
CA HIS A 77 -17.16 2.69 9.69
C HIS A 77 -17.51 4.11 10.15
N GLU A 78 -17.02 5.11 9.39
CA GLU A 78 -17.21 6.55 9.64
C GLU A 78 -16.61 7.09 10.96
N GLN A 79 -15.90 6.26 11.73
CA GLN A 79 -15.27 6.67 12.98
C GLN A 79 -13.75 6.84 12.79
N ILE A 80 -13.18 7.87 13.41
CA ILE A 80 -11.73 8.02 13.48
C ILE A 80 -11.18 6.97 14.45
N VAL A 81 -10.26 6.14 13.98
CA VAL A 81 -9.70 5.03 14.77
C VAL A 81 -8.19 5.03 14.86
N GLY A 82 -7.53 6.03 14.30
CA GLY A 82 -6.08 6.19 14.43
C GLY A 82 -5.46 6.96 13.29
N LYS A 83 -4.16 6.76 13.12
CA LYS A 83 -3.32 7.57 12.25
C LYS A 83 -2.21 6.72 11.63
N ILE A 84 -1.88 7.02 10.38
CA ILE A 84 -0.70 6.49 9.68
C ILE A 84 -0.07 7.60 8.85
N GLY A 85 1.25 7.64 8.72
CA GLY A 85 1.89 8.66 7.92
C GLY A 85 3.36 8.38 7.63
N LEU A 86 3.95 9.25 6.82
CA LEU A 86 5.40 9.35 6.70
C LEU A 86 5.90 10.25 7.83
N VAL A 87 6.47 9.64 8.87
CA VAL A 87 7.07 10.37 10.00
C VAL A 87 8.40 11.02 9.63
N TYR A 88 9.03 10.51 8.57
CA TYR A 88 10.23 11.07 7.97
C TYR A 88 10.20 10.84 6.46
N LEU A 89 10.63 11.85 5.69
CA LEU A 89 10.78 11.80 4.24
C LEU A 89 12.02 12.60 3.84
N ASP A 90 12.91 11.95 3.10
CA ASP A 90 14.13 12.53 2.57
C ASP A 90 14.17 12.36 1.04
N TRP A 91 14.05 13.47 0.32
CA TRP A 91 14.08 13.50 -1.13
C TRP A 91 15.48 13.30 -1.72
N ARG A 92 16.53 13.65 -0.99
CA ARG A 92 17.92 13.50 -1.44
C ARG A 92 18.30 12.03 -1.51
N TYR A 93 17.95 11.26 -0.48
CA TYR A 93 18.19 9.81 -0.46
C TYR A 93 17.00 8.99 -0.98
N ARG A 94 15.87 9.64 -1.27
CA ARG A 94 14.62 9.01 -1.72
C ARG A 94 14.12 7.94 -0.75
N HIS A 95 14.09 8.29 0.52
CA HIS A 95 13.75 7.42 1.64
C HIS A 95 12.58 7.97 2.45
N ALA A 96 11.75 7.10 2.99
CA ALA A 96 10.72 7.48 3.95
C ALA A 96 10.58 6.47 5.08
N GLU A 97 10.01 6.90 6.20
CA GLU A 97 9.65 6.04 7.30
C GLU A 97 8.16 6.15 7.58
N ILE A 98 7.48 4.99 7.61
CA ILE A 98 6.08 4.91 8.00
C ILE A 98 6.00 4.77 9.53
N GLY A 99 5.17 5.61 10.14
CA GLY A 99 4.76 5.50 11.54
C GLY A 99 3.24 5.45 11.65
N TYR A 100 2.74 4.74 12.67
CA TYR A 100 1.31 4.56 12.85
C TYR A 100 0.91 4.18 14.28
N TRP A 101 -0.38 4.35 14.56
CA TRP A 101 -1.06 3.80 15.72
C TRP A 101 -2.56 3.64 15.45
N LEU A 102 -3.24 2.80 16.24
CA LEU A 102 -4.68 2.57 16.20
C LEU A 102 -5.23 2.62 17.62
N ALA A 103 -6.49 3.05 17.75
CA ALA A 103 -7.31 2.84 18.94
C ALA A 103 -7.32 1.36 19.35
N GLU A 104 -7.45 1.09 20.64
CA GLU A 104 -7.41 -0.28 21.15
C GLU A 104 -8.54 -1.14 20.55
N SER A 105 -9.73 -0.57 20.46
CA SER A 105 -10.96 -1.18 19.93
C SER A 105 -10.93 -1.49 18.43
N ALA A 106 -10.06 -0.83 17.67
CA ALA A 106 -9.99 -0.98 16.22
C ALA A 106 -8.99 -2.07 15.77
N GLN A 107 -8.32 -2.74 16.71
CA GLN A 107 -7.39 -3.83 16.40
C GLN A 107 -8.12 -5.09 15.92
N GLY A 108 -7.38 -6.00 15.27
CA GLY A 108 -7.92 -7.30 14.83
C GLY A 108 -8.56 -7.30 13.44
N HIS A 109 -8.93 -6.14 12.90
CA HIS A 109 -9.59 -6.01 11.59
C HIS A 109 -8.64 -5.88 10.39
N GLY A 110 -7.32 -6.00 10.61
CA GLY A 110 -6.33 -5.88 9.52
C GLY A 110 -6.09 -4.48 8.96
N LEU A 111 -6.78 -3.45 9.49
CA LEU A 111 -6.74 -2.05 9.03
C LEU A 111 -5.32 -1.54 8.81
N MET A 112 -4.46 -1.63 9.82
CA MET A 112 -3.11 -1.08 9.72
C MET A 112 -2.25 -1.81 8.68
N THR A 113 -2.47 -3.09 8.44
CA THR A 113 -1.76 -3.83 7.37
C THR A 113 -2.18 -3.30 6.01
N ARG A 114 -3.48 -3.08 5.79
CA ARG A 114 -4.02 -2.55 4.53
C ARG A 114 -3.60 -1.09 4.32
N ALA A 115 -3.66 -0.25 5.35
CA ALA A 115 -3.19 1.13 5.29
C ALA A 115 -1.67 1.23 5.02
N THR A 116 -0.86 0.42 5.69
CA THR A 116 0.59 0.37 5.46
C THR A 116 0.92 -0.09 4.04
N ARG A 117 0.16 -1.05 3.48
CA ARG A 117 0.29 -1.49 2.09
C ARG A 117 0.05 -0.33 1.12
N MET A 118 -1.02 0.45 1.34
CA MET A 118 -1.36 1.62 0.51
C MET A 118 -0.25 2.68 0.55
N LEU A 119 0.20 3.06 1.76
CA LEU A 119 1.26 4.06 1.91
C LEU A 119 2.62 3.59 1.40
N THR A 120 2.92 2.29 1.51
CA THR A 120 4.14 1.71 0.91
C THR A 120 4.09 1.84 -0.62
N HIS A 121 2.96 1.49 -1.23
CA HIS A 121 2.80 1.64 -2.68
C HIS A 121 2.85 3.11 -3.11
N TYR A 122 2.10 3.99 -2.45
CA TYR A 122 2.13 5.42 -2.74
C TYR A 122 3.56 5.99 -2.64
N SER A 123 4.30 5.61 -1.61
CA SER A 123 5.68 6.05 -1.41
C SER A 123 6.62 5.58 -2.52
N LEU A 124 6.59 4.29 -2.86
CA LEU A 124 7.53 3.72 -3.84
C LEU A 124 7.12 4.04 -5.28
N HIS A 125 5.81 4.08 -5.56
CA HIS A 125 5.26 4.29 -6.88
C HIS A 125 4.97 5.75 -7.18
N VAL A 126 4.05 6.37 -6.46
CA VAL A 126 3.62 7.74 -6.76
C VAL A 126 4.72 8.75 -6.41
N LEU A 127 5.30 8.65 -5.21
CA LEU A 127 6.38 9.56 -4.80
C LEU A 127 7.75 9.22 -5.42
N GLY A 128 7.89 8.06 -6.05
CA GLY A 128 9.13 7.63 -6.70
C GLY A 128 10.28 7.35 -5.72
N LEU A 129 9.97 7.01 -4.47
CA LEU A 129 10.99 6.73 -3.46
C LEU A 129 11.67 5.38 -3.72
N SER A 130 12.94 5.29 -3.35
CA SER A 130 13.74 4.08 -3.50
C SER A 130 13.52 3.09 -2.36
N ARG A 131 13.18 3.59 -1.16
CA ARG A 131 13.02 2.75 0.04
C ARG A 131 12.06 3.33 1.07
N VAL A 132 11.33 2.44 1.75
CA VAL A 132 10.46 2.75 2.89
C VAL A 132 10.90 1.92 4.09
N PHE A 133 10.94 2.54 5.26
CA PHE A 133 11.29 1.91 6.54
C PHE A 133 10.09 1.83 7.48
N ILE A 134 10.11 0.83 8.36
CA ILE A 134 9.21 0.74 9.51
C ILE A 134 10.07 0.38 10.73
N ARG A 135 9.91 1.16 11.81
CA ARG A 135 10.50 0.86 13.11
C ARG A 135 9.39 0.53 14.10
N CYS A 136 9.62 -0.50 14.91
CA CYS A 136 8.68 -0.88 15.96
C CYS A 136 9.42 -1.60 17.09
N ALA A 137 8.91 -1.43 18.31
CA ALA A 137 9.46 -2.07 19.50
C ALA A 137 9.61 -3.58 19.30
N ALA A 138 10.74 -4.14 19.73
CA ALA A 138 11.11 -5.53 19.48
C ALA A 138 10.12 -6.54 20.10
N ASP A 139 9.52 -6.19 21.23
CA ASP A 139 8.50 -6.96 21.94
C ASP A 139 7.07 -6.73 21.39
N ASN A 140 6.84 -5.69 20.59
CA ASN A 140 5.55 -5.44 19.95
C ASN A 140 5.30 -6.39 18.76
N ARG A 141 4.87 -7.61 19.10
CA ARG A 141 4.58 -8.68 18.12
C ARG A 141 3.52 -8.27 17.09
N ARG A 142 2.52 -7.46 17.48
CA ARG A 142 1.44 -7.00 16.58
C ARG A 142 1.98 -6.08 15.51
N SER A 143 2.76 -5.06 15.88
CA SER A 143 3.38 -4.14 14.92
C SER A 143 4.41 -4.86 14.05
N ARG A 144 5.27 -5.72 14.62
CA ARG A 144 6.25 -6.53 13.86
C ARG A 144 5.62 -7.46 12.82
N ALA A 145 4.40 -7.93 13.05
CA ALA A 145 3.72 -8.79 12.10
C ALA A 145 3.31 -8.05 10.81
N ILE A 146 3.13 -6.73 10.85
CA ILE A 146 2.71 -5.92 9.70
C ILE A 146 3.78 -5.88 8.60
N PRO A 147 5.03 -5.41 8.83
CA PRO A 147 6.07 -5.41 7.82
C PRO A 147 6.38 -6.83 7.31
N LYS A 148 6.31 -7.84 8.19
CA LYS A 148 6.49 -9.26 7.80
C LYS A 148 5.44 -9.73 6.80
N ARG A 149 4.15 -9.48 7.07
CA ARG A 149 3.05 -9.84 6.14
C ARG A 149 3.18 -9.13 4.79
N LEU A 150 3.69 -7.91 4.79
CA LEU A 150 3.87 -7.13 3.56
C LEU A 150 5.17 -7.45 2.80
N GLY A 151 5.99 -8.36 3.32
CA GLY A 151 7.23 -8.83 2.71
C GLY A 151 8.43 -7.88 2.87
N PHE A 152 8.40 -6.99 3.87
CA PHE A 152 9.54 -6.14 4.20
C PHE A 152 10.73 -7.01 4.64
N HIS A 153 11.93 -6.56 4.31
CA HIS A 153 13.17 -7.12 4.82
C HIS A 153 13.38 -6.73 6.28
N PHE A 154 13.82 -7.66 7.12
CA PHE A 154 14.33 -7.33 8.44
C PHE A 154 15.78 -6.88 8.33
N GLU A 155 16.09 -5.66 8.78
CA GLU A 155 17.43 -5.07 8.71
C GLU A 155 18.24 -5.35 9.98
N GLY A 156 17.58 -5.40 11.15
CA GLY A 156 18.25 -5.59 12.42
C GLY A 156 17.49 -5.07 13.64
N VAL A 157 18.17 -5.14 14.79
CA VAL A 157 17.70 -4.62 16.08
C VAL A 157 18.57 -3.43 16.47
N MET A 158 17.94 -2.28 16.71
CA MET A 158 18.56 -1.14 17.36
C MET A 158 18.42 -1.32 18.87
N LYS A 159 19.52 -1.74 19.50
CA LYS A 159 19.62 -1.80 20.95
C LYS A 159 19.58 -0.40 21.53
N ASP A 160 19.09 -0.28 22.75
CA ASP A 160 19.25 0.91 23.56
C ASP A 160 18.68 2.20 22.97
N LYS A 161 17.62 2.09 22.15
CA LYS A 161 17.12 3.20 21.35
C LYS A 161 16.33 4.23 22.17
N ILE A 162 15.41 3.77 23.03
CA ILE A 162 14.47 4.65 23.71
C ILE A 162 14.21 4.20 25.14
N TRP A 163 14.25 5.16 26.07
CA TRP A 163 13.80 4.97 27.44
C TRP A 163 12.28 5.17 27.50
N ILE A 164 11.55 4.12 27.86
CA ILE A 164 10.09 4.14 28.04
C ILE A 164 9.83 3.60 29.45
N HIS A 165 9.17 4.39 30.31
CA HIS A 165 8.78 4.00 31.68
C HIS A 165 9.90 3.37 32.53
N GLY A 166 11.13 3.90 32.43
CA GLY A 166 12.27 3.42 33.22
C GLY A 166 12.92 2.14 32.70
N GLN A 167 12.54 1.67 31.51
CA GLN A 167 13.20 0.58 30.79
C GLN A 167 13.71 1.04 29.44
N LEU A 168 14.81 0.43 29.01
CA LEU A 168 15.44 0.69 27.75
C LEU A 168 14.88 -0.31 26.72
N HIS A 169 14.17 0.20 25.73
CA HIS A 169 13.50 -0.61 24.72
C HIS A 169 14.34 -0.71 23.43
N GLU A 170 14.37 -1.92 22.89
CA GLU A 170 14.94 -2.20 21.58
C GLU A 170 13.89 -1.99 20.48
N ASP A 171 14.33 -1.52 19.33
CA ASP A 171 13.50 -1.41 18.14
C ASP A 171 13.99 -2.36 17.06
N THR A 172 13.04 -2.96 16.34
CA THR A 172 13.32 -3.69 15.11
C THR A 172 13.12 -2.78 13.89
N LEU A 173 14.08 -2.82 12.96
CA LEU A 173 14.02 -2.08 11.71
C LEU A 173 13.67 -3.02 10.56
N TYR A 174 12.69 -2.62 9.76
CA TYR A 174 12.33 -3.28 8.52
C TYR A 174 12.41 -2.31 7.35
N SER A 175 12.73 -2.80 6.16
CA SER A 175 12.75 -1.99 4.94
C SER A 175 12.09 -2.67 3.73
N MET A 176 11.48 -1.86 2.87
CA MET A 176 10.97 -2.26 1.56
C MET A 176 11.61 -1.37 0.51
N SER A 177 12.32 -1.97 -0.45
CA SER A 177 12.85 -1.25 -1.61
C SER A 177 11.85 -1.27 -2.76
N ALA A 178 11.91 -0.26 -3.62
CA ALA A 178 11.11 -0.20 -4.85
C ALA A 178 11.26 -1.49 -5.68
N ARG A 179 12.50 -1.95 -5.89
CA ARG A 179 12.79 -3.20 -6.60
C ARG A 179 12.10 -4.41 -5.97
N ARG A 180 12.13 -4.56 -4.64
CA ARG A 180 11.46 -5.67 -3.94
C ARG A 180 9.95 -5.57 -4.06
N TRP A 181 9.41 -4.35 -3.95
CA TRP A 181 7.99 -4.09 -4.10
C TRP A 181 7.47 -4.42 -5.50
N TYR A 182 8.19 -4.03 -6.56
CA TYR A 182 7.75 -4.31 -7.94
C TYR A 182 7.92 -5.78 -8.34
N ARG A 183 8.94 -6.48 -7.83
CA ARG A 183 9.15 -7.91 -8.10
C ARG A 183 8.02 -8.82 -7.63
N LYS A 184 7.17 -8.36 -6.72
CA LYS A 184 5.99 -9.11 -6.27
C LYS A 184 4.70 -8.70 -6.99
N MET A 185 4.70 -7.62 -7.76
CA MET A 185 3.50 -7.18 -8.46
C MET A 185 3.18 -8.14 -9.60
N ILE A 186 1.88 -8.34 -9.84
CA ILE A 186 1.35 -9.03 -11.00
C ILE A 186 0.44 -8.07 -11.77
N TYR A 187 0.27 -8.32 -13.06
CA TYR A 187 -0.34 -7.38 -14.00
C TYR A 187 -1.45 -8.06 -14.79
N HIS A 188 -2.56 -7.36 -14.98
CA HIS A 188 -3.69 -7.85 -15.79
C HIS A 188 -4.12 -6.79 -16.78
N ILE A 189 -4.31 -7.17 -18.05
CA ILE A 189 -4.81 -6.29 -19.10
C ILE A 189 -6.32 -6.43 -19.17
N THR A 190 -7.04 -5.32 -19.15
CA THR A 190 -8.49 -5.27 -19.33
C THR A 190 -8.89 -3.96 -20.03
N THR A 191 -10.14 -3.84 -20.43
CA THR A 191 -10.68 -2.58 -20.96
C THR A 191 -10.99 -1.57 -19.84
N LYS A 192 -10.96 -0.27 -20.18
CA LYS A 192 -11.39 0.83 -19.31
C LYS A 192 -12.81 0.62 -18.78
N GLN A 193 -13.71 0.17 -19.66
CA GLN A 193 -15.12 -0.05 -19.33
C GLN A 193 -15.31 -1.16 -18.29
N ALA A 194 -14.65 -2.31 -18.48
CA ALA A 194 -14.75 -3.43 -17.54
C ALA A 194 -14.24 -3.06 -16.14
N TRP A 195 -13.18 -2.26 -16.08
CA TRP A 195 -12.66 -1.77 -14.80
C TRP A 195 -13.60 -0.78 -14.11
N GLN A 196 -14.17 0.18 -14.83
CA GLN A 196 -15.17 1.11 -14.27
C GLN A 196 -16.35 0.35 -13.65
N HIS A 197 -16.83 -0.70 -14.32
CA HIS A 197 -17.88 -1.56 -13.77
C HIS A 197 -17.42 -2.29 -12.50
N ALA A 198 -16.21 -2.86 -12.50
CA ALA A 198 -15.66 -3.53 -11.33
C ALA A 198 -15.52 -2.60 -10.12
N GLN A 199 -15.15 -1.34 -10.32
CA GLN A 199 -15.08 -0.33 -9.27
C GLN A 199 -16.44 -0.11 -8.58
N GLN A 200 -17.54 -0.17 -9.33
CA GLN A 200 -18.89 -0.05 -8.79
C GLN A 200 -19.34 -1.31 -8.03
N GLN A 201 -18.89 -2.50 -8.46
CA GLN A 201 -19.25 -3.78 -7.87
C GLN A 201 -18.33 -4.21 -6.71
N GLY A 202 -17.20 -3.52 -6.51
CA GLY A 202 -16.18 -3.88 -5.51
C GLY A 202 -15.31 -5.09 -5.88
N SER A 203 -15.57 -5.74 -7.02
CA SER A 203 -14.76 -6.84 -7.53
C SER A 203 -14.73 -6.87 -9.06
N TYR A 204 -13.62 -7.35 -9.62
CA TYR A 204 -13.40 -7.51 -11.05
C TYR A 204 -13.50 -8.98 -11.45
N THR A 205 -14.19 -9.23 -12.56
CA THR A 205 -14.30 -10.54 -13.22
C THR A 205 -14.04 -10.39 -14.71
N THR A 206 -13.58 -11.46 -15.34
CA THR A 206 -13.34 -11.54 -16.80
C THR A 206 -13.94 -12.85 -17.34
N PRO A 207 -14.30 -12.95 -18.64
CA PRO A 207 -14.84 -14.19 -19.21
C PRO A 207 -14.02 -15.45 -18.91
N SER A 208 -12.69 -15.36 -18.83
CA SER A 208 -11.82 -16.51 -18.51
C SER A 208 -12.14 -17.12 -17.14
N LEU A 209 -12.61 -16.32 -16.17
CA LEU A 209 -13.02 -16.84 -14.87
C LEU A 209 -14.21 -17.79 -14.98
N THR A 210 -15.14 -17.53 -15.92
CA THR A 210 -16.30 -18.38 -16.17
C THR A 210 -15.95 -19.56 -17.07
N THR A 211 -15.14 -19.35 -18.11
CA THR A 211 -14.87 -20.39 -19.13
C THR A 211 -13.73 -21.33 -18.76
N GLN A 212 -12.73 -20.84 -18.01
CA GLN A 212 -11.53 -21.61 -17.60
C GLN A 212 -11.41 -21.77 -16.08
N GLY A 213 -12.12 -20.94 -15.30
CA GLY A 213 -12.11 -20.99 -13.83
C GLY A 213 -11.10 -20.04 -13.16
N PHE A 214 -10.37 -19.22 -13.93
CA PHE A 214 -9.39 -18.28 -13.38
C PHE A 214 -9.18 -17.02 -14.23
N ILE A 215 -8.63 -15.99 -13.58
CA ILE A 215 -8.17 -14.74 -14.21
C ILE A 215 -6.68 -14.86 -14.50
N HIS A 216 -6.29 -14.58 -15.75
CA HIS A 216 -4.88 -14.53 -16.14
C HIS A 216 -4.18 -13.29 -15.61
N PHE A 217 -2.99 -13.48 -15.06
CA PHE A 217 -2.06 -12.40 -14.79
C PHE A 217 -0.72 -12.67 -15.47
N SER A 218 0.10 -11.64 -15.53
CA SER A 218 1.45 -11.65 -16.06
C SER A 218 2.40 -11.01 -15.06
N TYR A 219 3.66 -11.42 -15.07
CA TYR A 219 4.75 -10.61 -14.51
C TYR A 219 5.14 -9.49 -15.49
N LEU A 220 5.92 -8.52 -15.00
CA LEU A 220 6.30 -7.34 -15.78
C LEU A 220 7.03 -7.68 -17.09
N ASN A 221 7.88 -8.71 -17.08
CA ASN A 221 8.61 -9.18 -18.26
C ASN A 221 7.71 -9.91 -19.28
N GLN A 222 6.50 -10.28 -18.90
CA GLN A 222 5.55 -11.05 -19.71
C GLN A 222 4.47 -10.17 -20.35
N ILE A 223 4.12 -9.05 -19.71
CA ILE A 223 2.92 -8.27 -20.04
C ILE A 223 2.89 -7.75 -21.49
N VAL A 224 4.02 -7.31 -22.04
CA VAL A 224 4.05 -6.72 -23.39
C VAL A 224 3.87 -7.77 -24.48
N ARG A 225 4.50 -8.94 -24.34
CA ARG A 225 4.32 -10.03 -25.32
C ARG A 225 2.90 -10.59 -25.29
N VAL A 226 2.29 -10.67 -24.10
CA VAL A 226 0.88 -11.03 -23.95
C VAL A 226 -0.04 -9.97 -24.58
N ALA A 227 0.26 -8.68 -24.37
CA ALA A 227 -0.47 -7.58 -25.00
C ALA A 227 -0.47 -7.70 -26.54
N ASN A 228 0.70 -7.93 -27.13
CA ASN A 228 0.89 -8.06 -28.58
C ASN A 228 0.28 -9.34 -29.16
N ALA A 229 0.18 -10.42 -28.37
CA ALA A 229 -0.41 -11.67 -28.84
C ALA A 229 -1.96 -11.63 -28.88
N ILE A 230 -2.59 -10.93 -27.94
CA ILE A 230 -4.04 -11.00 -27.72
C ILE A 230 -4.78 -9.71 -28.12
N TYR A 231 -4.16 -8.55 -27.91
CA TYR A 231 -4.87 -7.27 -27.90
C TYR A 231 -4.44 -6.30 -29.00
N THR A 232 -3.59 -6.73 -29.96
CA THR A 232 -3.09 -5.87 -31.04
C THR A 232 -4.22 -5.13 -31.75
N GLY A 233 -4.06 -3.80 -31.88
CA GLY A 233 -5.04 -2.90 -32.51
C GLY A 233 -6.17 -2.40 -31.60
N GLN A 234 -6.26 -2.83 -30.33
CA GLN A 234 -7.21 -2.28 -29.37
C GLN A 234 -6.64 -1.01 -28.68
N ASP A 235 -7.48 -0.01 -28.44
CA ASP A 235 -7.08 1.31 -27.92
C ASP A 235 -7.74 1.72 -26.60
N ASP A 236 -8.62 0.88 -26.05
CA ASP A 236 -9.35 1.10 -24.80
C ASP A 236 -8.79 0.31 -23.61
N LEU A 237 -7.51 -0.04 -23.66
CA LEU A 237 -6.86 -0.92 -22.69
C LEU A 237 -6.21 -0.19 -21.51
N ILE A 238 -6.19 -0.90 -20.38
CA ILE A 238 -5.48 -0.56 -19.16
C ILE A 238 -4.77 -1.78 -18.58
N ILE A 239 -3.74 -1.53 -17.78
CA ILE A 239 -3.05 -2.51 -16.96
C ILE A 239 -3.41 -2.28 -15.49
N LEU A 240 -4.03 -3.27 -14.87
CA LEU A 240 -4.23 -3.34 -13.43
C LEU A 240 -2.93 -3.83 -12.77
N CYS A 241 -2.31 -3.00 -11.94
CA CYS A 241 -1.14 -3.36 -11.17
C CYS A 241 -1.57 -3.91 -9.81
N VAL A 242 -1.42 -5.21 -9.59
CA VAL A 242 -1.97 -5.91 -8.43
C VAL A 242 -0.87 -6.36 -7.46
N GLU A 243 -1.11 -6.13 -6.17
CA GLU A 243 -0.27 -6.64 -5.09
C GLU A 243 -0.88 -7.95 -4.55
N PRO A 244 -0.23 -9.11 -4.80
CA PRO A 244 -0.91 -10.40 -4.66
C PRO A 244 -0.89 -10.98 -3.24
N SER A 245 -0.32 -10.31 -2.23
CA SER A 245 -0.08 -10.94 -0.91
C SER A 245 -1.35 -11.37 -0.17
N ARG A 246 -2.54 -10.98 -0.63
CA ARG A 246 -3.85 -11.39 -0.09
C ARG A 246 -4.66 -12.25 -1.06
N LEU A 247 -4.08 -12.64 -2.18
CA LEU A 247 -4.72 -13.42 -3.23
C LEU A 247 -4.13 -14.83 -3.25
N ASP A 248 -4.98 -15.84 -3.47
CA ASP A 248 -4.54 -17.21 -3.69
C ASP A 248 -4.07 -17.36 -5.15
N ILE A 249 -2.84 -16.89 -5.41
CA ILE A 249 -2.24 -16.93 -6.73
C ILE A 249 -1.54 -18.25 -6.95
N ARG A 250 -1.99 -19.00 -7.96
CA ARG A 250 -1.30 -20.19 -8.45
C ARG A 250 -0.37 -19.81 -9.60
N LYS A 251 0.77 -20.50 -9.70
CA LYS A 251 1.74 -20.30 -10.77
C LYS A 251 1.74 -21.53 -11.65
N GLU A 252 1.29 -21.38 -12.88
CA GLU A 252 1.05 -22.49 -13.80
C GLU A 252 1.72 -22.22 -15.15
N PRO A 253 1.99 -23.24 -15.96
CA PRO A 253 2.51 -23.06 -17.31
C PRO A 253 1.62 -22.14 -18.16
N ALA A 254 2.17 -21.63 -19.26
CA ALA A 254 1.43 -20.82 -20.22
C ALA A 254 0.14 -21.54 -20.68
N ASP A 255 -0.95 -20.78 -20.82
CA ASP A 255 -2.16 -21.30 -21.44
C ASP A 255 -1.87 -21.57 -22.94
N PRO A 256 -1.99 -22.82 -23.42
CA PRO A 256 -1.69 -23.15 -24.81
C PRO A 256 -2.63 -22.48 -25.82
N THR A 257 -3.75 -21.89 -25.36
CA THR A 257 -4.66 -21.12 -26.21
C THR A 257 -4.21 -19.69 -26.45
N ILE A 258 -3.22 -19.19 -25.69
CA ILE A 258 -2.66 -17.86 -25.86
C ILE A 258 -1.44 -17.95 -26.80
N PRO A 259 -1.46 -17.30 -27.98
CA PRO A 259 -0.37 -17.38 -28.96
C PRO A 259 0.79 -16.43 -28.62
N ALA A 260 1.22 -16.41 -27.35
CA ALA A 260 2.36 -15.62 -26.90
C ALA A 260 3.57 -16.52 -26.71
N ASP A 261 4.71 -16.11 -27.27
CA ASP A 261 6.00 -16.74 -26.97
C ASP A 261 6.25 -16.75 -25.46
N HIS A 262 6.82 -17.83 -24.97
CA HIS A 262 7.18 -18.02 -23.56
C HIS A 262 8.41 -18.90 -23.46
N ASP A 263 9.18 -18.71 -22.39
CA ASP A 263 10.36 -19.53 -22.14
C ASP A 263 9.95 -20.94 -21.65
N ASP A 264 10.80 -21.94 -21.88
CA ASP A 264 10.58 -23.29 -21.37
C ASP A 264 10.43 -23.30 -19.84
N GLY A 265 9.30 -23.84 -19.36
CA GLY A 265 8.99 -23.90 -17.92
C GLY A 265 8.61 -22.54 -17.30
N GLU A 266 8.37 -21.51 -18.12
CA GLU A 266 7.89 -20.22 -17.64
C GLU A 266 6.49 -20.34 -17.03
N LEU A 267 6.30 -19.69 -15.87
CA LEU A 267 5.05 -19.74 -15.12
C LEU A 267 4.32 -18.39 -15.16
N PHE A 268 3.00 -18.47 -15.21
CA PHE A 268 2.08 -17.36 -15.19
C PHE A 268 1.22 -17.39 -13.92
N PRO A 269 0.98 -16.24 -13.29
CA PRO A 269 0.10 -16.14 -12.14
C PRO A 269 -1.39 -16.24 -12.55
N HIS A 270 -2.17 -17.06 -11.85
CA HIS A 270 -3.61 -17.21 -12.02
C HIS A 270 -4.35 -17.02 -10.70
N LEU A 271 -5.50 -16.34 -10.76
CA LEU A 271 -6.42 -16.16 -9.63
C LEU A 271 -7.73 -16.90 -9.89
N TYR A 272 -8.10 -17.83 -8.99
CA TYR A 272 -9.29 -18.68 -9.12
C TYR A 272 -10.54 -18.09 -8.45
N SER A 273 -10.62 -16.75 -8.40
CA SER A 273 -11.73 -16.00 -7.81
C SER A 273 -11.87 -14.65 -8.52
N ALA A 274 -12.96 -13.94 -8.24
CA ALA A 274 -13.04 -12.52 -8.57
C ALA A 274 -11.88 -11.75 -7.90
N LEU A 275 -11.34 -10.75 -8.58
CA LEU A 275 -10.27 -9.89 -8.08
C LEU A 275 -10.91 -8.76 -7.25
N PRO A 276 -10.67 -8.66 -5.93
CA PRO A 276 -11.16 -7.52 -5.16
C PRO A 276 -10.50 -6.24 -5.65
N VAL A 277 -11.27 -5.18 -5.90
CA VAL A 277 -10.73 -3.92 -6.45
C VAL A 277 -9.66 -3.30 -5.55
N GLU A 278 -9.74 -3.51 -4.25
CA GLU A 278 -8.74 -3.06 -3.26
C GLU A 278 -7.36 -3.71 -3.41
N SER A 279 -7.26 -4.79 -4.20
CA SER A 279 -5.99 -5.46 -4.52
C SER A 279 -5.24 -4.75 -5.65
N VAL A 280 -5.95 -3.95 -6.46
CA VAL A 280 -5.37 -3.11 -7.50
C VAL A 280 -4.77 -1.87 -6.87
N MET A 281 -3.45 -1.72 -7.01
CA MET A 281 -2.69 -0.62 -6.40
C MET A 281 -2.52 0.58 -7.33
N ALA A 282 -2.49 0.32 -8.64
CA ALA A 282 -2.41 1.35 -9.67
C ALA A 282 -3.08 0.84 -10.96
N VAL A 283 -3.54 1.78 -11.77
CA VAL A 283 -4.08 1.55 -13.11
C VAL A 283 -3.24 2.36 -14.07
N VAL A 284 -2.74 1.72 -15.13
CA VAL A 284 -1.88 2.35 -16.13
C VAL A 284 -2.55 2.22 -17.48
N GLU A 285 -2.66 3.32 -18.23
CA GLU A 285 -3.16 3.26 -19.60
C GLU A 285 -2.18 2.51 -20.51
N LEU A 286 -2.72 1.64 -21.37
CA LEU A 286 -1.95 0.87 -22.33
C LEU A 286 -2.34 1.33 -23.74
N HIS A 287 -1.54 2.23 -24.29
CA HIS A 287 -1.78 2.77 -25.62
C HIS A 287 -1.08 1.95 -26.70
N PRO A 288 -1.77 1.63 -27.81
CA PRO A 288 -1.12 1.04 -28.96
C PRO A 288 -0.22 2.06 -29.66
N GLN A 289 0.82 1.55 -30.30
CA GLN A 289 1.65 2.27 -31.26
C GLN A 289 0.91 2.41 -32.60
N ALA A 290 1.49 3.15 -33.53
CA ALA A 290 0.90 3.36 -34.86
C ALA A 290 0.69 2.05 -35.64
N ASP A 291 1.47 1.00 -35.36
CA ASP A 291 1.34 -0.33 -35.96
C ASP A 291 0.38 -1.26 -35.18
N GLY A 292 -0.30 -0.75 -34.15
CA GLY A 292 -1.22 -1.50 -33.30
C GLY A 292 -0.56 -2.32 -32.19
N THR A 293 0.78 -2.39 -32.15
CA THR A 293 1.52 -3.11 -31.11
C THR A 293 1.69 -2.25 -29.85
N PHE A 294 2.13 -2.86 -28.75
CA PHE A 294 2.32 -2.23 -27.46
C PHE A 294 3.79 -2.28 -27.03
N THR A 295 4.19 -1.26 -26.27
CA THR A 295 5.45 -1.24 -25.52
C THR A 295 5.15 -1.08 -24.04
N LEU A 296 6.14 -1.40 -23.18
CA LEU A 296 5.97 -1.22 -21.75
C LEU A 296 5.78 0.28 -21.42
N PRO A 297 4.67 0.67 -20.75
CA PRO A 297 4.45 2.05 -20.34
C PRO A 297 5.58 2.58 -19.47
N GLU A 298 5.96 3.85 -19.64
CA GLU A 298 7.08 4.46 -18.92
C GLU A 298 6.90 4.41 -17.39
N THR A 299 5.67 4.53 -16.91
CA THR A 299 5.33 4.44 -15.48
C THR A 299 5.71 3.10 -14.83
N LEU A 300 5.84 2.04 -15.65
CA LEU A 300 6.23 0.69 -15.25
C LEU A 300 7.71 0.36 -15.51
N ARG A 301 8.47 1.23 -16.18
CA ARG A 301 9.92 1.08 -16.39
C ARG A 301 10.65 1.51 -15.10
N ARG A 302 10.83 0.60 -14.14
CA ARG A 302 11.45 0.90 -12.83
C ARG A 302 12.42 -0.18 -12.34
#